data_AF-X1SBX9-F1
#
_entry.id   AF-X1SBX9-F1
#
_cell.length_a   1.000
_cell.length_b   1.000
_cell.length_c   1.000
_cell.angle_alpha   90.00
_cell.angle_beta   90.00
_cell.angle_gamma   90.00
#
_symmetry.space_group_name_H-M   'P 1'
#
loop_
_entity.id
_entity.type
_entity.pdbx_description
1 polymer ?
#
loop_
_entity_poly.entity_id
_entity_poly.type
_entity_poly.pdbx_seq_one_letter_code
_entity_poly.pdbx_strand_id
1 'polypeptide(L)'
;ATHPYFYEHFVFQRNPKISELIGYAEWMHYTGWPAPADKRAQEVYLRWIVPNMFTEVATGTFSMDQAISKAEKELIEVGYKPAK
;
A
#
# COMPACT_ATOMS: atom_id res chain seq x y z
N ALA A 1 -0.50 10.66 -15.33
CA ALA A 1 -1.87 10.96 -15.77
C ALA A 1 -2.32 9.85 -16.69
N THR A 2 -3.53 9.34 -16.50
CA THR A 2 -4.13 8.31 -17.36
C THR A 2 -4.37 8.89 -18.76
N HIS A 3 -4.20 8.09 -19.81
CA HIS A 3 -4.52 8.53 -21.17
C HIS A 3 -6.00 8.96 -21.24
N PRO A 4 -6.34 10.07 -21.91
CA PRO A 4 -7.71 10.64 -21.88
C PRO A 4 -8.81 9.66 -22.29
N TYR A 5 -8.47 8.66 -23.12
CA TYR A 5 -9.41 7.65 -23.61
C TYR A 5 -9.23 6.26 -22.97
N PHE A 6 -8.43 6.14 -21.90
CA PHE A 6 -8.13 4.83 -21.30
C PHE A 6 -9.42 4.13 -20.86
N TYR A 7 -10.31 4.81 -20.14
CA TYR A 7 -11.55 4.23 -19.65
C TYR A 7 -12.64 4.07 -20.72
N GLU A 8 -12.49 4.71 -21.89
CA GLU A 8 -13.41 4.58 -23.02
C GLU A 8 -13.07 3.36 -23.91
N HIS A 9 -11.96 2.67 -23.63
CA HIS A 9 -11.52 1.55 -24.45
C HIS A 9 -12.54 0.39 -24.43
N PHE A 10 -12.85 -0.17 -25.60
CA PHE A 10 -13.89 -1.20 -25.80
C PHE A 10 -13.71 -2.45 -24.91
N VAL A 11 -12.49 -2.69 -24.40
CA VAL A 11 -12.19 -3.79 -23.48
C VAL A 11 -13.07 -3.75 -22.23
N PHE A 12 -13.36 -2.56 -21.71
CA PHE A 12 -14.21 -2.36 -20.54
C PHE A 12 -15.70 -2.62 -20.82
N GLN A 13 -16.14 -2.42 -22.06
CA GLN A 13 -17.50 -2.75 -22.50
C GLN A 13 -17.67 -4.26 -22.76
N ARG A 14 -16.63 -4.91 -23.31
CA ARG A 14 -16.64 -6.32 -23.67
C ARG A 14 -16.58 -7.25 -22.45
N ASN A 15 -15.91 -6.85 -21.39
CA ASN A 15 -15.75 -7.67 -20.19
C ASN A 15 -16.29 -6.93 -18.95
N PRO A 16 -17.51 -7.26 -18.49
CA PRO A 16 -18.11 -6.60 -17.34
C PRO A 16 -17.36 -6.86 -16.03
N LYS A 17 -16.45 -7.84 -15.97
CA LYS A 17 -15.63 -8.06 -14.76
C LYS A 17 -14.56 -7.00 -14.56
N ILE A 18 -14.16 -6.29 -15.63
CA ILE A 18 -13.11 -5.26 -15.54
C ILE A 18 -13.69 -3.85 -15.63
N SER A 19 -14.99 -3.68 -15.85
CA SER A 19 -15.63 -2.36 -15.85
C SER A 19 -15.54 -1.67 -14.49
N GLU A 20 -15.42 -2.43 -13.39
CA GLU A 20 -15.17 -1.89 -12.04
C GLU A 20 -13.80 -1.20 -11.91
N LEU A 21 -12.87 -1.44 -12.83
CA LEU A 21 -11.56 -0.77 -12.85
C LEU A 21 -11.64 0.64 -13.45
N ILE A 22 -12.79 1.05 -14.00
CA ILE A 22 -12.99 2.43 -14.45
C ILE A 22 -12.87 3.37 -13.24
N GLY A 23 -12.02 4.39 -13.37
CA GLY A 23 -11.67 5.30 -12.27
C GLY A 23 -10.60 4.78 -11.30
N TYR A 24 -10.25 3.48 -11.33
CA TYR A 24 -9.30 2.90 -10.36
C TYR A 24 -7.92 3.59 -10.38
N ALA A 25 -7.43 3.99 -11.55
CA ALA A 25 -6.12 4.64 -11.67
C ALA A 25 -6.07 6.03 -11.01
N GLU A 26 -7.22 6.64 -10.70
CA GLU A 26 -7.29 7.91 -9.95
C GLU A 26 -7.04 7.71 -8.46
N TRP A 27 -7.35 6.52 -7.95
CA TRP A 27 -7.21 6.14 -6.54
C TRP A 27 -5.97 5.30 -6.27
N MET A 28 -5.31 4.84 -7.33
CA MET A 28 -4.14 3.99 -7.24
C MET A 28 -2.93 4.79 -6.75
N HIS A 29 -2.42 4.39 -5.59
CA HIS A 29 -1.18 4.91 -5.04
C HIS A 29 -0.15 3.78 -4.92
N TYR A 30 1.13 4.11 -5.06
CA TYR A 30 2.19 3.15 -4.79
C TYR A 30 2.20 2.75 -3.31
N THR A 31 2.65 1.53 -3.04
CA THR A 31 2.90 1.02 -1.69
C THR A 31 3.80 1.98 -0.94
N GLY A 32 3.31 2.54 0.17
CA GLY A 32 4.01 3.52 0.98
C GLY A 32 3.48 4.96 0.88
N TRP A 33 2.55 5.27 -0.04
CA TRP A 33 1.87 6.58 -0.05
C TRP A 33 1.24 6.89 1.33
N PRO A 34 1.31 8.14 1.84
CA PRO A 34 1.78 9.36 1.17
C PRO A 34 3.29 9.62 1.26
N ALA A 35 4.11 8.65 1.67
CA ALA A 35 5.55 8.84 1.69
C ALA A 35 6.13 9.09 0.29
N PRO A 36 7.25 9.84 0.18
CA PRO A 36 8.00 9.96 -1.07
C PRO A 36 8.39 8.57 -1.61
N ALA A 37 8.29 8.40 -2.92
CA ALA A 37 8.75 7.21 -3.63
C ALA A 37 10.29 7.19 -3.71
N ASP A 38 10.94 6.94 -2.59
CA ASP A 38 12.39 6.81 -2.47
C ASP A 38 12.80 5.42 -1.95
N LYS A 39 14.11 5.21 -1.75
CA LYS A 39 14.67 3.93 -1.28
C LYS A 39 14.02 3.39 0.01
N ARG A 40 13.45 4.25 0.86
CA ARG A 40 12.80 3.86 2.10
C ARG A 40 11.50 3.10 1.84
N ALA A 41 10.69 3.56 0.89
CA ALA A 41 9.44 2.88 0.51
C ALA A 41 9.72 1.46 -0.02
N GLN A 42 10.79 1.31 -0.82
CA GLN A 42 11.26 0.01 -1.30
C GLN A 42 11.73 -0.88 -0.15
N GLU A 43 12.48 -0.34 0.81
CA GLU A 43 12.97 -1.09 1.98
C GLU A 43 11.82 -1.62 2.86
N VAL A 44 10.77 -0.81 3.08
CA VAL A 44 9.56 -1.25 3.81
C VAL A 44 8.91 -2.46 3.13
N TYR A 45 8.82 -2.42 1.80
CA TYR A 45 8.27 -3.52 1.01
C TYR A 45 9.16 -4.78 1.10
N LEU A 46 10.48 -4.64 0.96
CA LEU A 46 11.42 -5.76 1.04
C LEU A 46 11.44 -6.44 2.41
N ARG A 47 11.27 -5.66 3.48
CA ARG A 47 11.22 -6.16 4.86
C ARG A 47 9.85 -6.70 5.29
N TRP A 48 8.82 -6.52 4.47
CA TRP A 48 7.45 -6.93 4.79
C TRP A 48 6.92 -6.33 6.10
N ILE A 49 7.35 -5.12 6.48
CA ILE A 49 7.03 -4.50 7.78
C ILE A 49 5.52 -4.46 8.04
N VAL A 50 4.75 -3.87 7.10
CA VAL A 50 3.29 -3.73 7.25
C VAL A 50 2.55 -5.09 7.12
N PRO A 51 2.85 -5.96 6.14
CA PRO A 51 2.28 -7.31 6.12
C PRO A 51 2.54 -8.14 7.38
N ASN A 52 3.74 -8.07 7.94
CA ASN A 52 4.10 -8.80 9.16
C ASN A 52 3.27 -8.31 10.35
N MET A 53 3.09 -7.00 10.49
CA MET A 53 2.20 -6.42 11.50
C MET A 53 0.80 -7.05 11.47
N PHE A 54 0.17 -7.13 10.30
CA PHE A 54 -1.16 -7.76 10.16
C PHE A 54 -1.11 -9.26 10.47
N THR A 55 -0.08 -9.95 10.00
CA THR A 55 0.10 -11.39 10.21
C THR A 55 0.20 -11.69 11.70
N GLU A 56 1.02 -10.94 12.44
CA GLU A 56 1.23 -11.11 13.88
C GLU A 56 -0.05 -10.93 14.70
N VAL A 57 -0.93 -10.01 14.28
CA VAL A 57 -2.25 -9.85 14.88
C VAL A 57 -3.17 -11.02 14.53
N ALA A 58 -3.22 -11.40 13.25
CA ALA A 58 -4.10 -12.46 12.76
C ALA A 58 -3.76 -13.83 13.33
N THR A 59 -2.49 -14.11 13.61
CA THR A 59 -2.02 -15.36 14.21
C THR A 59 -2.05 -15.34 15.75
N GLY A 60 -2.37 -14.21 16.38
CA GLY A 60 -2.36 -14.05 17.83
C GLY A 60 -0.94 -14.01 18.43
N THR A 61 0.09 -13.76 17.61
CA THR A 61 1.47 -13.61 18.08
C THR A 61 1.63 -12.33 18.91
N PHE A 62 0.97 -11.25 18.48
CA PHE A 62 0.92 -9.98 19.22
C PHE A 62 -0.50 -9.45 19.31
N SER A 63 -0.75 -8.65 20.35
CA SER A 63 -1.91 -7.75 20.34
C SER A 63 -1.77 -6.69 19.25
N MET A 64 -2.89 -6.07 18.87
CA MET A 64 -2.91 -5.00 17.88
C MET A 64 -1.90 -3.88 18.20
N ASP A 65 -1.89 -3.38 19.43
CA ASP A 65 -1.00 -2.28 19.85
C ASP A 65 0.49 -2.69 19.81
N GLN A 66 0.80 -3.93 20.16
CA GLN A 66 2.17 -4.46 20.12
C GLN A 66 2.68 -4.60 18.68
N ALA A 67 1.86 -5.15 17.78
CA ALA A 67 2.21 -5.29 16.38
C ALA A 67 2.42 -3.90 15.73
N ILE A 68 1.51 -2.96 15.98
CA ILE A 68 1.64 -1.58 15.49
C ILE A 68 2.91 -0.92 16.04
N SER A 69 3.15 -1.00 17.35
CA SER A 69 4.34 -0.40 17.95
C SER A 69 5.65 -1.00 17.42
N LYS A 70 5.66 -2.30 17.12
CA LYS A 70 6.80 -2.95 16.46
C LYS A 70 6.99 -2.41 15.03
N ALA A 71 5.93 -2.38 14.23
CA ALA A 71 5.98 -1.87 12.86
C ALA A 71 6.44 -0.41 12.81
N GLU A 72 5.97 0.44 13.72
CA GLU A 72 6.42 1.83 13.84
C GLU A 72 7.92 1.93 14.11
N LYS A 73 8.47 1.08 15.00
CA LYS A 73 9.91 1.04 15.25
C LYS A 73 10.69 0.64 14.01
N GLU A 74 10.25 -0.40 13.30
CA GLU A 74 10.88 -0.84 12.04
C GLU A 74 10.81 0.24 10.95
N LEU A 75 9.71 1.00 10.86
CA LEU A 75 9.60 2.15 9.96
C LEU A 75 10.58 3.28 10.34
N ILE A 76 10.77 3.54 11.63
CA ILE A 76 11.75 4.52 12.12
C ILE A 76 13.18 4.07 11.78
N GLU A 77 13.50 2.78 11.92
CA GLU A 77 14.80 2.21 11.53
C GLU A 77 15.08 2.37 10.03
N VAL A 78 14.04 2.26 9.18
CA VAL A 78 14.14 2.55 7.74
C VAL A 78 14.37 4.05 7.47
N GLY A 79 14.08 4.93 8.42
CA GLY A 79 14.31 6.37 8.34
C GLY A 79 13.05 7.21 8.12
N TYR A 80 11.88 6.68 8.49
CA TYR A 80 10.67 7.48 8.65
C TYR A 80 10.68 8.23 9.98
N LYS A 81 9.93 9.33 10.05
CA LYS A 81 9.76 10.13 11.27
C LYS A 81 8.31 9.99 11.74
N PRO A 82 8.05 9.85 13.05
CA PRO A 82 6.70 9.90 13.59
C PRO A 82 6.00 11.19 13.15
N ALA A 83 4.69 11.11 12.94
CA ALA A 83 3.87 12.31 12.82
C ALA A 83 4.01 13.14 14.11
N LYS A 84 4.11 14.46 13.97
CA LYS A 84 4.16 15.39 15.11
C LYS A 84 2.79 15.53 15.77
#